data_AF-C4Y7M0-F1
#
_entry.id   AF-C4Y7M0-F1
#
_cell.length_a   1.000
_cell.length_b   1.000
_cell.length_c   1.000
_cell.angle_alpha   90.00
_cell.angle_beta   90.00
_cell.angle_gamma   90.00
#
_symmetry.space_group_name_H-M   'P 1'
#
loop_
_entity.id
_entity.type
_entity.pdbx_description
1 polymer ?
#
loop_
_entity_poly.entity_id
_entity_poly.type
_entity_poly.pdbx_seq_one_letter_code
_entity_poly.pdbx_strand_id
1 'polypeptide(L)'
;MSTPPTPTHVAPDVEAELPPTPFVSADMDLNPDLDEDDSSINTKTENGSTAPEYDSNGNNGNYAANGNDVNTEVVEPWTLSFDEAYELQKKQFEQSSQSKLSRSQQSRFVSFVDEELLQIQRRFVKKQAGEQEYTLEQILNDVQHVLDLVWVSVNAKNRLYGQEEYFVKICGDLEDWLVHFSLSSPTLEEHVFLRFFTFFQSLDVRLSFLIDGFEVQGTPSKMSPTQLVRLMPIVSRLRLQIVNMLEPTRAQMEKSGSKLLNKLDVAIGRLFEGVLDRV
;
A
#
# COMPACT_ATOMS: atom_id res chain seq x y z
N MET A 1 18.36 4.61 -51.41
CA MET A 1 17.79 5.82 -50.78
C MET A 1 18.78 6.26 -49.72
N SER A 2 19.35 7.46 -49.88
CA SER A 2 20.40 7.97 -49.01
C SER A 2 19.80 8.49 -47.72
N THR A 3 20.28 8.02 -46.58
CA THR A 3 19.85 8.51 -45.25
C THR A 3 20.19 9.99 -45.10
N PRO A 4 19.29 10.79 -44.52
CA PRO A 4 19.57 12.21 -44.28
C PRO A 4 20.74 12.37 -43.30
N PRO A 5 21.63 13.34 -43.52
CA PRO A 5 22.76 13.59 -42.63
C PRO A 5 22.27 14.12 -41.27
N THR A 6 22.89 13.65 -40.20
CA THR A 6 22.60 14.08 -38.83
C THR A 6 22.91 15.57 -38.67
N PRO A 7 22.01 16.38 -38.07
CA PRO A 7 22.24 17.79 -37.84
C PRO A 7 23.47 18.03 -36.95
N THR A 8 24.31 18.99 -37.35
CA THR A 8 25.48 19.41 -36.57
C THR A 8 25.03 20.14 -35.32
N HIS A 9 25.38 19.63 -34.13
CA HIS A 9 25.14 20.34 -32.87
C HIS A 9 26.00 21.61 -32.78
N VAL A 10 25.42 22.67 -32.22
CA VAL A 10 26.15 23.90 -31.85
C VAL A 10 27.14 23.64 -30.71
N ALA A 11 28.24 24.41 -30.70
CA ALA A 11 29.27 24.31 -29.68
C ALA A 11 28.78 24.79 -28.30
N PRO A 12 29.46 24.45 -27.19
CA PRO A 12 28.96 24.60 -25.81
C PRO A 12 28.56 26.01 -25.36
N ASP A 13 28.96 27.07 -26.07
CA ASP A 13 28.72 28.47 -25.71
C ASP A 13 28.10 29.30 -26.85
N VAL A 14 27.43 28.65 -27.80
CA VAL A 14 26.75 29.30 -28.93
C VAL A 14 25.25 29.13 -28.79
N GLU A 15 24.52 30.23 -28.54
CA GLU A 15 23.05 30.23 -28.57
C GLU A 15 22.57 29.91 -29.99
N ALA A 16 21.72 28.89 -30.12
CA ALA A 16 21.09 28.55 -31.39
C ALA A 16 19.95 29.53 -31.67
N GLU A 17 20.07 30.30 -32.77
CA GLU A 17 18.97 31.13 -33.26
C GLU A 17 17.84 30.23 -33.77
N LEU A 18 16.67 30.30 -33.13
CA LEU A 18 15.47 29.61 -33.61
C LEU A 18 14.98 30.27 -34.91
N PRO A 19 14.53 29.49 -35.90
CA PRO A 19 13.98 30.05 -37.13
C PRO A 19 12.75 30.94 -36.80
N PRO A 20 12.61 32.11 -37.44
CA PRO A 20 11.58 33.09 -37.10
C PRO A 20 10.17 32.71 -37.58
N THR A 21 9.98 31.49 -38.10
CA THR A 21 8.69 30.99 -38.57
C THR A 21 7.91 30.40 -37.40
N PRO A 22 6.65 30.80 -37.18
CA PRO A 22 5.81 30.18 -36.16
C PRO A 22 5.68 28.68 -36.46
N PHE A 23 5.90 27.85 -35.45
CA PHE A 23 5.72 26.41 -35.53
C PHE A 23 4.28 26.11 -35.94
N VAL A 24 4.10 25.57 -37.15
CA VAL A 24 2.80 25.16 -37.66
C VAL A 24 2.47 23.82 -36.99
N SER A 25 1.54 23.83 -36.04
CA SER A 25 1.05 22.66 -35.31
C SER A 25 0.27 21.66 -36.18
N ALA A 26 0.24 21.84 -37.50
CA ALA A 26 -0.47 20.98 -38.44
C ALA A 26 0.29 19.68 -38.79
N ASP A 27 1.57 19.56 -38.45
CA ASP A 27 2.40 18.37 -38.72
C ASP A 27 2.64 17.49 -37.46
N MET A 28 1.92 17.73 -36.36
CA MET A 28 1.96 16.90 -35.15
C MET A 28 0.67 16.06 -34.96
N ASP A 29 0.13 15.51 -36.05
CA ASP A 29 -0.87 14.44 -35.95
C ASP A 29 -0.16 13.10 -35.73
N LEU A 30 0.12 12.81 -34.46
CA LEU A 30 0.88 11.62 -34.04
C LEU A 30 0.01 10.36 -33.89
N ASN A 31 -1.27 10.38 -34.30
CA ASN A 31 -2.16 9.20 -34.28
C ASN A 31 -3.27 9.31 -35.34
N PRO A 32 -2.98 9.06 -36.63
CA PRO A 32 -3.97 9.20 -37.71
C PRO A 32 -5.00 8.06 -37.81
N ASP A 33 -4.97 7.06 -36.92
CA ASP A 33 -5.75 5.80 -37.06
C ASP A 33 -6.70 5.49 -35.87
N LEU A 34 -7.35 6.49 -35.27
CA LEU A 34 -8.29 6.23 -34.14
C LEU A 34 -9.69 6.85 -34.29
N ASP A 35 -10.13 7.13 -35.52
CA ASP A 35 -11.51 7.55 -35.82
C ASP A 35 -12.19 6.64 -36.86
N GLU A 36 -12.23 5.33 -36.63
CA GLU A 36 -13.16 4.41 -37.31
C GLU A 36 -13.60 3.27 -36.36
N ASP A 37 -14.62 3.49 -35.53
CA ASP A 37 -15.81 2.62 -35.49
C ASP A 37 -16.83 3.08 -34.43
N ASP A 38 -17.81 3.82 -34.93
CA ASP A 38 -19.06 4.12 -34.28
C ASP A 38 -20.00 2.91 -34.52
N SER A 39 -20.19 2.05 -33.53
CA SER A 39 -21.34 1.13 -33.53
C SER A 39 -21.98 1.00 -32.15
N SER A 40 -23.03 1.82 -32.02
CA SER A 40 -24.12 1.74 -31.05
C SER A 40 -24.55 0.30 -30.70
N ILE A 41 -24.47 -0.07 -29.43
CA ILE A 41 -25.21 -1.22 -28.88
C ILE A 41 -26.31 -0.71 -27.94
N ASN A 42 -27.53 -1.05 -28.36
CA ASN A 42 -28.83 -0.78 -27.78
C ASN A 42 -28.97 -1.25 -26.32
N THR A 43 -29.46 -0.36 -25.46
CA THR A 43 -30.04 -0.66 -24.15
C THR A 43 -31.55 -0.86 -24.25
N LYS A 44 -32.05 -2.10 -24.18
CA LYS A 44 -33.46 -2.43 -23.87
C LYS A 44 -33.66 -3.85 -23.34
N THR A 45 -34.00 -3.99 -22.06
CA THR A 45 -35.04 -4.91 -21.50
C THR A 45 -35.13 -4.65 -19.98
N GLU A 46 -36.09 -3.88 -19.47
CA GLU A 46 -37.46 -4.27 -19.05
C GLU A 46 -37.54 -5.37 -17.98
N ASN A 47 -37.85 -4.91 -16.76
CA ASN A 47 -38.72 -5.44 -15.70
C ASN A 47 -39.26 -6.89 -15.79
N GLY A 48 -39.14 -7.61 -14.67
CA GLY A 48 -39.94 -8.80 -14.38
C GLY A 48 -39.85 -9.23 -12.91
N SER A 49 -40.87 -8.90 -12.14
CA SER A 49 -41.13 -9.35 -10.76
C SER A 49 -41.23 -10.88 -10.66
N THR A 50 -40.77 -11.49 -9.56
CA THR A 50 -41.57 -12.38 -8.68
C THR A 50 -40.71 -13.00 -7.57
N ALA A 51 -41.13 -12.75 -6.33
CA ALA A 51 -40.79 -13.56 -5.18
C ALA A 51 -41.49 -14.93 -5.27
N PRO A 52 -40.95 -15.95 -4.59
CA PRO A 52 -41.83 -16.82 -3.82
C PRO A 52 -41.37 -16.94 -2.37
N GLU A 53 -42.31 -16.58 -1.52
CA GLU A 53 -42.48 -17.03 -0.14
C GLU A 53 -42.68 -18.57 -0.16
N TYR A 54 -41.94 -19.30 0.67
CA TYR A 54 -42.32 -20.65 1.09
C TYR A 54 -42.09 -20.78 2.58
N ASP A 55 -43.22 -20.94 3.27
CA ASP A 55 -43.35 -21.25 4.68
C ASP A 55 -43.64 -22.76 4.78
N SER A 56 -42.92 -23.49 5.64
CA SER A 56 -43.40 -24.68 6.38
C SER A 56 -42.24 -25.52 6.95
N ASN A 57 -42.00 -25.34 8.25
CA ASN A 57 -42.26 -26.33 9.30
C ASN A 57 -41.89 -27.81 9.05
N GLY A 58 -41.02 -28.38 9.90
CA GLY A 58 -41.11 -29.80 10.26
C GLY A 58 -39.82 -30.59 10.47
N ASN A 59 -39.47 -30.76 11.76
CA ASN A 59 -39.12 -32.06 12.38
C ASN A 59 -37.65 -32.54 12.43
N ASN A 60 -37.07 -32.40 13.63
CA ASN A 60 -36.37 -33.42 14.41
C ASN A 60 -35.62 -34.54 13.67
N GLY A 61 -34.30 -34.38 13.58
CA GLY A 61 -33.33 -35.44 13.27
C GLY A 61 -32.22 -35.44 14.31
N ASN A 62 -32.45 -36.18 15.40
CA ASN A 62 -31.50 -36.44 16.47
C ASN A 62 -30.37 -37.34 15.93
N TYR A 63 -29.29 -36.74 15.42
CA TYR A 63 -28.04 -37.45 15.12
C TYR A 63 -27.02 -37.13 16.20
N ALA A 64 -26.96 -38.00 17.20
CA ALA A 64 -25.82 -38.13 18.08
C ALA A 64 -24.60 -38.55 17.24
N ALA A 65 -23.80 -37.56 16.85
CA ALA A 65 -22.45 -37.79 16.34
C ALA A 65 -21.47 -37.44 17.46
N ASN A 66 -20.82 -38.49 17.98
CA ASN A 66 -19.56 -38.38 18.72
C ASN A 66 -18.56 -37.58 17.88
N GLY A 67 -18.52 -36.28 18.06
CA GLY A 67 -17.40 -35.43 17.66
C GLY A 67 -16.52 -35.26 18.88
N ASN A 68 -15.30 -35.78 18.83
CA ASN A 68 -14.24 -35.32 19.72
C ASN A 68 -14.24 -33.80 19.67
N ASP A 69 -14.57 -33.14 20.80
CA ASP A 69 -14.25 -31.74 21.02
C ASP A 69 -12.74 -31.63 20.93
N VAL A 70 -12.24 -31.43 19.70
CA VAL A 70 -10.94 -30.84 19.47
C VAL A 70 -11.07 -29.46 20.06
N ASN A 71 -10.64 -29.35 21.31
CA ASN A 71 -10.47 -28.11 22.03
C ASN A 71 -9.46 -27.28 21.24
N THR A 72 -9.96 -26.63 20.19
CA THR A 72 -9.19 -25.77 19.30
C THR A 72 -8.94 -24.55 20.16
N GLU A 73 -7.79 -24.51 20.84
CA GLU A 73 -7.36 -23.31 21.55
C GLU A 73 -7.48 -22.16 20.54
N VAL A 74 -8.43 -21.26 20.77
CA VAL A 74 -8.62 -20.07 19.95
C VAL A 74 -7.40 -19.20 20.20
N VAL A 75 -6.42 -19.31 19.30
CA VAL A 75 -5.19 -18.51 19.39
C VAL A 75 -5.58 -17.06 19.10
N GLU A 76 -5.55 -16.22 20.12
CA GLU A 76 -5.75 -14.78 19.94
C GLU A 76 -4.58 -14.21 19.12
N PRO A 77 -4.82 -13.74 17.89
CA PRO A 77 -3.78 -13.24 17.01
C PRO A 77 -3.25 -11.89 17.50
N TRP A 78 -2.04 -11.50 17.10
CA TRP A 78 -1.50 -10.17 17.44
C TRP A 78 -2.25 -9.03 16.78
N THR A 79 -2.78 -9.27 15.57
CA THR A 79 -3.47 -8.27 14.78
C THR A 79 -4.88 -8.74 14.44
N LEU A 80 -5.76 -7.79 14.15
CA LEU A 80 -7.11 -8.07 13.65
C LEU A 80 -7.05 -8.83 12.31
N SER A 81 -8.17 -9.39 11.86
CA SER A 81 -8.25 -9.79 10.46
C SER A 81 -8.15 -8.57 9.54
N PHE A 82 -7.76 -8.78 8.28
CA PHE A 82 -7.67 -7.68 7.32
C PHE A 82 -9.01 -6.96 7.18
N ASP A 83 -10.11 -7.69 6.98
CA ASP A 83 -11.45 -7.12 6.78
C ASP A 83 -11.90 -6.24 7.96
N GLU A 84 -11.69 -6.71 9.20
CA GLU A 84 -12.02 -5.94 10.40
C GLU A 84 -11.20 -4.65 10.50
N ALA A 85 -9.90 -4.73 10.25
CA ALA A 85 -9.00 -3.57 10.28
C ALA A 85 -9.35 -2.57 9.17
N TYR A 86 -9.68 -3.07 7.98
CA TYR A 86 -10.07 -2.26 6.83
C TYR A 86 -11.39 -1.52 7.06
N GLU A 87 -12.42 -2.21 7.56
CA GLU A 87 -13.71 -1.59 7.89
C GLU A 87 -13.57 -0.54 9.00
N LEU A 88 -12.73 -0.79 10.01
CA LEU A 88 -12.43 0.20 11.04
C LEU A 88 -11.77 1.45 10.43
N GLN A 89 -10.80 1.26 9.53
CA GLN A 89 -10.12 2.37 8.85
C GLN A 89 -11.10 3.20 8.01
N LYS A 90 -11.97 2.53 7.26
CA LYS A 90 -12.99 3.18 6.43
C LYS A 90 -13.96 4.00 7.28
N LYS A 91 -14.42 3.44 8.40
CA LYS A 91 -15.28 4.14 9.35
C LYS A 91 -14.59 5.38 9.95
N GLN A 92 -13.31 5.26 10.31
CA GLN A 92 -12.53 6.41 10.80
C GLN A 92 -12.38 7.50 9.73
N PHE A 93 -12.18 7.11 8.47
CA PHE A 93 -12.10 8.04 7.35
C PHE A 93 -13.41 8.80 7.15
N GLU A 94 -14.55 8.12 7.17
CA GLU A 94 -15.88 8.72 7.04
C GLU A 94 -16.21 9.68 8.20
N GLN A 95 -15.73 9.37 9.41
CA GLN A 95 -15.90 10.23 10.60
C GLN A 95 -14.93 11.42 10.63
N SER A 96 -13.90 11.42 9.77
CA SER A 96 -12.87 12.45 9.79
C SER A 96 -13.39 13.81 9.31
N SER A 97 -13.36 14.80 10.20
CA SER A 97 -13.82 16.17 9.92
C SER A 97 -12.67 17.08 9.51
N GLN A 98 -11.82 16.64 8.59
CA GLN A 98 -10.64 17.40 8.18
C GLN A 98 -11.00 18.56 7.24
N SER A 99 -10.23 19.65 7.27
CA SER A 99 -10.43 20.79 6.38
C SER A 99 -9.74 20.58 5.03
N LYS A 100 -10.24 21.25 3.98
CA LYS A 100 -9.59 21.25 2.68
C LYS A 100 -8.27 22.01 2.77
N LEU A 101 -7.18 21.43 2.28
CA LEU A 101 -5.87 22.09 2.29
C LEU A 101 -5.73 22.97 1.04
N SER A 102 -5.20 24.18 1.21
CA SER A 102 -4.86 25.04 0.08
C SER A 102 -3.63 24.51 -0.66
N ARG A 103 -3.43 24.88 -1.94
CA ARG A 103 -2.23 24.48 -2.70
C ARG A 103 -0.93 24.88 -2.01
N SER A 104 -0.89 26.03 -1.34
CA SER A 104 0.29 26.46 -0.59
C SER A 104 0.52 25.63 0.67
N GLN A 105 -0.54 25.19 1.35
CA GLN A 105 -0.44 24.24 2.47
C GLN A 105 0.01 22.87 1.99
N GLN A 106 -0.52 22.39 0.86
CA GLN A 106 -0.10 21.12 0.23
C GLN A 106 1.39 21.15 -0.10
N SER A 107 1.88 22.21 -0.74
CA SER A 107 3.30 22.35 -1.05
C SER A 107 4.18 22.38 0.21
N ARG A 108 3.79 23.11 1.27
CA ARG A 108 4.51 23.09 2.55
C ARG A 108 4.50 21.73 3.21
N PHE A 109 3.39 21.02 3.12
CA PHE A 109 3.23 19.67 3.64
C PHE A 109 4.18 18.69 2.94
N VAL A 110 4.23 18.72 1.60
CA VAL A 110 5.17 17.93 0.78
C VAL A 110 6.61 18.19 1.22
N SER A 111 7.04 19.46 1.29
CA SER A 111 8.40 19.79 1.73
C SER A 111 8.70 19.34 3.16
N PHE A 112 7.70 19.34 4.04
CA PHE A 112 7.86 18.85 5.41
C PHE A 112 8.03 17.33 5.45
N VAL A 113 7.18 16.58 4.75
CA VAL A 113 7.29 15.11 4.66
C VAL A 113 8.63 14.69 4.03
N ASP A 114 9.07 15.41 3.00
CA ASP A 114 10.38 15.16 2.37
C ASP A 114 11.54 15.32 3.35
N GLU A 115 11.52 16.37 4.18
CA GLU A 115 12.56 16.60 5.18
C GLU A 115 12.54 15.51 6.28
N GLU A 116 11.36 15.08 6.73
CA GLU A 116 11.23 14.01 7.72
C GLU A 116 11.77 12.67 7.17
N LEU A 117 11.42 12.31 5.93
CA LEU A 117 11.98 11.12 5.26
C LEU A 117 13.50 11.22 5.08
N LEU A 118 14.00 12.41 4.76
CA LEU A 118 15.44 12.64 4.61
C LEU A 118 16.18 12.49 5.95
N GLN A 119 15.58 12.92 7.07
CA GLN A 119 16.14 12.72 8.40
C GLN A 119 16.23 11.23 8.76
N ILE A 120 15.18 10.45 8.48
CA ILE A 120 15.15 8.99 8.69
C ILE A 120 16.26 8.33 7.86
N GLN A 121 16.35 8.65 6.56
CA GLN A 121 17.39 8.14 5.67
C GLN A 121 18.79 8.47 6.17
N ARG A 122 19.05 9.71 6.62
CA ARG A 122 20.35 10.10 7.18
C ARG A 122 20.71 9.30 8.43
N ARG A 123 19.75 9.06 9.33
CA ARG A 123 19.98 8.24 10.54
C ARG A 123 20.27 6.79 10.18
N PHE A 124 19.56 6.25 9.19
CA PHE A 124 19.83 4.91 8.65
C PHE A 124 21.24 4.80 8.06
N VAL A 125 21.66 5.75 7.21
CA VAL A 125 23.01 5.77 6.63
C VAL A 125 24.09 5.89 7.71
N LYS A 126 23.90 6.73 8.73
CA LYS A 126 24.83 6.82 9.88
C LYS A 126 24.95 5.51 10.64
N LYS A 127 23.84 4.78 10.81
CA LYS A 127 23.87 3.42 11.39
C LYS A 127 24.66 2.46 10.52
N GLN A 128 24.50 2.52 9.20
CA GLN A 128 25.27 1.69 8.28
C GLN A 128 26.77 2.00 8.32
N ALA A 129 27.13 3.27 8.54
CA ALA A 129 28.51 3.72 8.75
C ALA A 129 29.08 3.38 10.14
N GLY A 130 28.26 2.85 11.07
CA GLY A 130 28.67 2.55 12.44
C GLY A 130 28.82 3.80 13.34
N GLU A 131 28.31 4.95 12.91
CA GLU A 131 28.42 6.22 13.64
C GLU A 131 27.34 6.40 14.72
N GLN A 132 26.19 5.73 14.55
CA GLN A 132 25.02 5.89 15.41
C GLN A 132 24.24 4.57 15.55
N GLU A 133 23.77 4.27 16.77
CA GLU A 133 22.80 3.19 16.95
C GLU A 133 21.42 3.62 16.43
N TYR A 134 20.82 2.78 15.60
CA TYR A 134 19.45 2.95 15.14
C TYR A 134 18.79 1.58 15.07
N THR A 135 17.86 1.31 15.97
CA THR A 135 17.23 0.00 16.12
C THR A 135 16.05 -0.16 15.17
N LEU A 136 15.62 -1.41 14.94
CA LEU A 136 14.44 -1.71 14.12
C LEU A 136 13.19 -1.01 14.66
N GLU A 137 13.01 -0.99 15.98
CA GLU A 137 11.88 -0.32 16.60
C GLU A 137 11.90 1.20 16.37
N GLN A 138 13.08 1.83 16.45
CA GLN A 138 13.20 3.26 16.21
C GLN A 138 12.88 3.63 14.76
N ILE A 139 13.40 2.87 13.78
CA ILE A 139 13.09 3.15 12.37
C ILE A 139 11.61 2.93 12.05
N LEU A 140 11.00 1.86 12.56
CA LEU A 140 9.57 1.62 12.36
C LEU A 140 8.71 2.72 13.00
N ASN A 141 9.08 3.21 14.19
CA ASN A 141 8.38 4.33 14.84
C ASN A 141 8.51 5.64 14.06
N ASP A 142 9.72 5.97 13.58
CA ASP A 142 9.93 7.18 12.80
C ASP A 142 9.15 7.11 11.47
N VAL A 143 9.15 5.95 10.80
CA VAL A 143 8.37 5.73 9.57
C VAL A 143 6.87 5.75 9.85
N GLN A 144 6.42 5.16 10.97
CA GLN A 144 5.01 5.20 11.37
C GLN A 144 4.54 6.65 11.54
N HIS A 145 5.37 7.51 12.13
CA HIS A 145 5.06 8.93 12.26
C HIS A 145 4.83 9.59 10.89
N VAL A 146 5.70 9.33 9.92
CA VAL A 146 5.53 9.85 8.56
C VAL A 146 4.28 9.28 7.89
N LEU A 147 4.01 7.99 8.03
CA LEU A 147 2.80 7.36 7.50
C LEU A 147 1.53 7.99 8.09
N ASP A 148 1.54 8.31 9.38
CA ASP A 148 0.42 8.98 10.06
C ASP A 148 0.23 10.41 9.54
N LEU A 149 1.33 11.16 9.35
CA LEU A 149 1.29 12.50 8.77
C LEU A 149 0.72 12.49 7.35
N VAL A 150 1.22 11.59 6.48
CA VAL A 150 0.72 11.40 5.12
C VAL A 150 -0.75 11.01 5.15
N TRP A 151 -1.13 10.07 6.00
CA TRP A 151 -2.51 9.61 6.12
C TRP A 151 -3.47 10.71 6.57
N VAL A 152 -3.08 11.54 7.54
CA VAL A 152 -3.89 12.69 7.98
C VAL A 152 -4.13 13.70 6.86
N SER A 153 -3.32 13.71 5.80
CA SER A 153 -3.57 14.54 4.63
C SER A 153 -4.57 13.95 3.62
N VAL A 154 -4.91 12.67 3.75
CA VAL A 154 -5.89 11.96 2.90
C VAL A 154 -7.30 12.18 3.46
N ASN A 155 -8.19 12.80 2.68
CA ASN A 155 -9.59 13.03 3.08
C ASN A 155 -10.52 13.21 1.89
N ALA A 156 -11.82 13.07 2.13
CA ALA A 156 -12.89 13.24 1.13
C ALA A 156 -13.03 14.67 0.56
N LYS A 157 -12.21 15.65 0.98
CA LYS A 157 -12.28 17.04 0.50
C LYS A 157 -11.16 17.41 -0.46
N ASN A 158 -10.06 16.67 -0.46
CA ASN A 158 -8.92 16.86 -1.36
C ASN A 158 -8.74 15.60 -2.20
N ARG A 159 -8.48 15.78 -3.50
CA ARG A 159 -7.92 14.69 -4.29
C ARG A 159 -6.52 14.38 -3.81
N LEU A 160 -6.06 13.17 -4.10
CA LEU A 160 -4.67 12.81 -3.93
C LEU A 160 -3.78 13.77 -4.73
N TYR A 161 -2.67 14.17 -4.12
CA TYR A 161 -1.69 15.12 -4.66
C TYR A 161 -0.25 14.64 -4.40
N GLY A 162 -0.04 13.33 -4.27
CA GLY A 162 1.27 12.72 -4.04
C GLY A 162 1.34 11.81 -2.82
N GLN A 163 0.26 11.68 -2.03
CA GLN A 163 0.24 10.79 -0.87
C GLN A 163 0.53 9.34 -1.27
N GLU A 164 -0.09 8.88 -2.36
CA GLU A 164 0.14 7.55 -2.93
C GLU A 164 1.62 7.33 -3.27
N GLU A 165 2.31 8.37 -3.76
CA GLU A 165 3.73 8.28 -4.09
C GLU A 165 4.61 8.13 -2.85
N TYR A 166 4.24 8.80 -1.75
CA TYR A 166 4.91 8.63 -0.45
C TYR A 166 4.73 7.23 0.11
N PHE A 167 3.52 6.66 0.01
CA PHE A 167 3.31 5.28 0.43
C PHE A 167 4.15 4.28 -0.39
N VAL A 168 4.20 4.43 -1.72
CA VAL A 168 5.07 3.60 -2.58
C VAL A 168 6.55 3.80 -2.22
N LYS A 169 6.98 5.05 -2.02
CA LYS A 169 8.37 5.37 -1.62
C LYS A 169 8.73 4.73 -0.29
N ILE A 170 7.87 4.86 0.72
CA ILE A 170 8.10 4.28 2.05
C ILE A 170 8.20 2.76 1.97
N CYS A 171 7.37 2.10 1.15
CA CYS A 171 7.50 0.65 0.95
C CYS A 171 8.86 0.27 0.34
N GLY A 172 9.33 1.04 -0.65
CA GLY A 172 10.65 0.83 -1.25
C GLY A 172 11.79 1.08 -0.27
N ASP A 173 11.73 2.16 0.49
CA ASP A 173 12.72 2.46 1.52
C ASP A 173 12.74 1.38 2.61
N LEU A 174 11.57 0.89 3.06
CA LEU A 174 11.48 -0.22 4.02
C LEU A 174 12.05 -1.52 3.47
N GLU A 175 11.84 -1.82 2.19
CA GLU A 175 12.47 -2.95 1.50
C GLU A 175 13.99 -2.87 1.65
N ASP A 176 14.60 -1.73 1.35
CA ASP A 176 16.04 -1.55 1.47
C ASP A 176 16.52 -1.60 2.93
N TRP A 177 15.80 -0.95 3.85
CA TRP A 177 16.24 -0.82 5.24
C TRP A 177 16.16 -2.12 6.02
N LEU A 178 15.08 -2.90 5.85
CA LEU A 178 14.80 -4.07 6.69
C LEU A 178 15.85 -5.18 6.55
N VAL A 179 16.58 -5.25 5.43
CA VAL A 179 17.65 -6.25 5.22
C VAL A 179 18.74 -6.13 6.29
N HIS A 180 18.89 -4.94 6.87
CA HIS A 180 19.95 -4.64 7.83
C HIS A 180 19.53 -4.83 9.30
N PHE A 181 18.36 -5.42 9.54
CA PHE A 181 17.84 -5.71 10.87
C PHE A 181 17.57 -7.21 11.01
N SER A 182 17.55 -7.68 12.25
CA SER A 182 17.20 -9.07 12.55
C SER A 182 16.28 -9.11 13.75
N LEU A 183 15.27 -9.98 13.69
CA LEU A 183 14.33 -10.26 14.79
C LEU A 183 14.72 -11.56 15.54
N SER A 184 15.92 -12.06 15.32
CA SER A 184 16.44 -13.30 15.90
C SER A 184 17.11 -13.02 17.25
N SER A 185 16.32 -12.73 18.28
CA SER A 185 16.81 -12.70 19.66
C SER A 185 16.07 -13.74 20.52
N PRO A 186 16.78 -14.55 21.32
CA PRO A 186 16.13 -15.45 22.27
C PRO A 186 15.37 -14.71 23.38
N THR A 187 15.61 -13.41 23.55
CA THR A 187 14.91 -12.55 24.52
C THR A 187 13.87 -11.65 23.86
N LEU A 188 13.48 -11.91 22.61
CA LEU A 188 12.50 -11.06 21.95
C LEU A 188 11.15 -11.17 22.65
N GLU A 189 10.71 -10.08 23.23
CA GLU A 189 9.43 -10.02 23.94
C GLU A 189 8.27 -10.01 22.94
N GLU A 190 7.13 -10.58 23.34
CA GLU A 190 5.92 -10.63 22.51
C GLU A 190 5.47 -9.25 22.02
N HIS A 191 5.69 -8.20 22.83
CA HIS A 191 5.32 -6.83 22.48
C HIS A 191 6.07 -6.31 21.24
N VAL A 192 7.26 -6.82 20.94
CA VAL A 192 8.06 -6.44 19.76
C VAL A 192 7.38 -6.96 18.50
N PHE A 193 6.93 -8.22 18.51
CA PHE A 193 6.15 -8.78 17.40
C PHE A 193 4.83 -8.04 17.22
N LEU A 194 4.12 -7.77 18.32
CA LEU A 194 2.87 -7.02 18.27
C LEU A 194 3.04 -5.67 17.57
N ARG A 195 4.05 -4.87 17.96
CA ARG A 195 4.34 -3.58 17.32
C ARG A 195 4.72 -3.74 15.86
N PHE A 196 5.58 -4.72 15.56
CA PHE A 196 6.03 -5.02 14.20
C PHE A 196 4.86 -5.37 13.27
N PHE A 197 4.00 -6.31 13.64
CA PHE A 197 2.87 -6.71 12.81
C PHE A 197 1.76 -5.66 12.77
N THR A 198 1.54 -4.90 13.86
CA THR A 198 0.59 -3.78 13.85
C THR A 198 1.03 -2.69 12.86
N PHE A 199 2.34 -2.41 12.78
CA PHE A 199 2.89 -1.49 11.78
C PHE A 199 2.57 -1.94 10.35
N PHE A 200 2.87 -3.19 10.00
CA PHE A 200 2.62 -3.70 8.64
C PHE A 200 1.13 -3.84 8.32
N GLN A 201 0.29 -4.20 9.29
CA GLN A 201 -1.17 -4.17 9.10
C GLN A 201 -1.67 -2.75 8.82
N SER A 202 -1.20 -1.76 9.57
CA SER A 202 -1.57 -0.36 9.36
C SER A 202 -1.16 0.13 7.97
N LEU A 203 0.04 -0.23 7.52
CA LEU A 203 0.52 0.07 6.18
C LEU A 203 -0.33 -0.62 5.09
N ASP A 204 -0.59 -1.92 5.22
CA ASP A 204 -1.38 -2.74 4.30
C ASP A 204 -2.81 -2.21 4.14
N VAL A 205 -3.46 -1.90 5.26
CA VAL A 205 -4.83 -1.37 5.27
C VAL A 205 -4.91 0.00 4.60
N ARG A 206 -3.96 0.90 4.89
CA ARG A 206 -3.94 2.24 4.26
C ARG A 206 -3.64 2.16 2.77
N LEU A 207 -2.71 1.31 2.35
CA LEU A 207 -2.43 1.06 0.93
C LEU A 207 -3.67 0.50 0.22
N SER A 208 -4.29 -0.52 0.81
CA SER A 208 -5.52 -1.14 0.29
C SER A 208 -6.64 -0.10 0.13
N PHE A 209 -6.80 0.79 1.10
CA PHE A 209 -7.78 1.87 1.02
C PHE A 209 -7.48 2.82 -0.15
N LEU A 210 -6.21 3.16 -0.39
CA LEU A 210 -5.82 4.00 -1.53
C LEU A 210 -6.01 3.29 -2.88
N ILE A 211 -5.82 1.98 -2.94
CA ILE A 211 -6.07 1.15 -4.14
C ILE A 211 -7.56 1.14 -4.48
N ASP A 212 -8.40 0.83 -3.50
CA ASP A 212 -9.86 0.79 -3.66
C ASP A 212 -10.42 2.19 -4.00
N GLY A 213 -9.83 3.20 -3.37
CA GLY A 213 -10.18 4.60 -3.58
C GLY A 213 -11.34 5.08 -2.72
N PHE A 214 -11.58 6.38 -2.82
CA PHE A 214 -12.65 7.07 -2.10
C PHE A 214 -13.22 8.19 -2.96
N GLU A 215 -14.40 8.68 -2.60
CA GLU A 215 -15.03 9.79 -3.34
C GLU A 215 -14.60 11.16 -2.80
N VAL A 216 -14.27 12.06 -3.72
CA VAL A 216 -14.03 13.48 -3.47
C VAL A 216 -15.02 14.27 -4.29
N GLN A 217 -16.01 14.88 -3.63
CA GLN A 217 -17.05 15.69 -4.29
C GLN A 217 -17.75 14.95 -5.45
N GLY A 218 -18.06 13.66 -5.25
CA GLY A 218 -18.69 12.80 -6.27
C GLY A 218 -17.75 12.34 -7.38
N THR A 219 -16.45 12.59 -7.26
CA THR A 219 -15.44 12.07 -8.20
C THR A 219 -14.54 11.05 -7.51
N PRO A 220 -14.32 9.86 -8.08
CA PRO A 220 -13.45 8.87 -7.47
C PRO A 220 -12.00 9.36 -7.46
N SER A 221 -11.33 9.21 -6.32
CA SER A 221 -9.93 9.49 -6.07
C SER A 221 -9.28 8.21 -5.56
N LYS A 222 -8.37 7.64 -6.34
CA LYS A 222 -7.67 6.39 -6.03
C LYS A 222 -6.24 6.42 -6.52
N MET A 223 -5.43 5.50 -6.04
CA MET A 223 -4.05 5.30 -6.51
C MET A 223 -4.04 5.13 -8.04
N SER A 224 -3.11 5.80 -8.71
CA SER A 224 -3.00 5.70 -10.17
C SER A 224 -2.49 4.32 -10.60
N PRO A 225 -2.87 3.83 -11.79
CA PRO A 225 -2.40 2.53 -12.29
C PRO A 225 -0.87 2.40 -12.33
N THR A 226 -0.17 3.49 -12.66
CA THR A 226 1.29 3.53 -12.66
C THR A 226 1.88 3.28 -11.27
N GLN A 227 1.28 3.86 -10.23
CA GLN A 227 1.74 3.62 -8.85
C GLN A 227 1.41 2.20 -8.40
N LEU A 228 0.26 1.64 -8.80
CA LEU A 228 -0.09 0.24 -8.53
C LEU A 228 0.98 -0.71 -9.12
N VAL A 229 1.32 -0.56 -10.40
CA VAL A 229 2.33 -1.40 -11.08
C VAL A 229 3.70 -1.31 -10.40
N ARG A 230 4.05 -0.16 -9.81
CA ARG A 230 5.29 0.02 -9.04
C ARG A 230 5.21 -0.61 -7.65
N LEU A 231 4.08 -0.46 -6.96
CA LEU A 231 3.86 -0.93 -5.59
C LEU A 231 3.92 -2.45 -5.51
N MET A 232 3.28 -3.16 -6.44
CA MET A 232 3.14 -4.62 -6.39
C MET A 232 4.47 -5.39 -6.25
N PRO A 233 5.48 -5.16 -7.11
CA PRO A 233 6.74 -5.86 -6.99
C PRO A 233 7.50 -5.48 -5.70
N ILE A 234 7.35 -4.24 -5.20
CA ILE A 234 7.95 -3.81 -3.93
C ILE A 234 7.31 -4.57 -2.77
N VAL A 235 5.98 -4.57 -2.65
CA VAL A 235 5.24 -5.24 -1.57
C VAL A 235 5.51 -6.74 -1.57
N SER A 236 5.55 -7.37 -2.74
CA SER A 236 5.84 -8.80 -2.87
C SER A 236 7.23 -9.15 -2.33
N ARG A 237 8.26 -8.36 -2.67
CA ARG A 237 9.62 -8.57 -2.18
C ARG A 237 9.76 -8.23 -0.70
N LEU A 238 9.13 -7.14 -0.25
CA LEU A 238 9.08 -6.74 1.15
C LEU A 238 8.44 -7.84 2.02
N ARG A 239 7.33 -8.45 1.59
CA ARG A 239 6.71 -9.59 2.27
C ARG A 239 7.69 -10.76 2.40
N LEU A 240 8.31 -11.16 1.29
CA LEU A 240 9.29 -12.27 1.28
C LEU A 240 10.47 -11.99 2.22
N GLN A 241 10.95 -10.75 2.23
CA GLN A 241 12.05 -10.33 3.09
C GLN A 241 11.69 -10.36 4.56
N ILE A 242 10.49 -9.91 4.93
CA ILE A 242 9.99 -10.02 6.31
C ILE A 242 9.90 -11.48 6.74
N VAL A 243 9.39 -12.36 5.87
CA VAL A 243 9.32 -13.81 6.13
C VAL A 243 10.72 -14.38 6.36
N ASN A 244 11.68 -14.08 5.49
CA ASN A 244 13.07 -14.52 5.62
C ASN A 244 13.72 -14.01 6.91
N MET A 245 13.42 -12.78 7.32
CA MET A 245 13.89 -12.20 8.58
C MET A 245 13.33 -12.92 9.81
N LEU A 246 12.11 -13.46 9.72
CA LEU A 246 11.42 -14.16 10.81
C LEU A 246 11.75 -15.65 10.88
N GLU A 247 12.23 -16.26 9.79
CA GLU A 247 12.53 -17.70 9.70
C GLU A 247 13.46 -18.22 10.82
N PRO A 248 14.56 -17.54 11.20
CA PRO A 248 15.41 -18.00 12.30
C PRO A 248 14.66 -18.02 13.63
N THR A 249 13.79 -17.03 13.86
CA THR A 249 12.98 -16.92 15.09
C THR A 249 11.89 -17.98 15.12
N ARG A 250 11.24 -18.23 13.99
CA ARG A 250 10.27 -19.31 13.81
C ARG A 250 10.88 -20.68 14.13
N ALA A 251 12.05 -20.99 13.57
CA ALA A 251 12.77 -22.24 13.85
C ALA A 251 13.20 -22.38 15.32
N GLN A 252 13.50 -21.28 16.00
CA GLN A 252 13.78 -21.29 17.45
C GLN A 252 12.51 -21.54 18.28
N MET A 253 11.38 -20.94 17.90
CA MET A 253 10.08 -21.14 18.56
C MET A 253 9.54 -22.57 18.36
N GLU A 254 9.77 -23.17 17.20
CA GLU A 254 9.43 -24.57 16.91
C GLU A 254 10.21 -25.54 17.82
N LYS A 255 11.53 -25.34 17.95
CA LYS A 255 12.38 -26.17 18.83
C LYS A 255 12.02 -26.05 20.30
N SER A 256 11.54 -24.88 20.72
CA SER A 256 11.14 -24.62 22.11
C SER A 256 9.69 -25.00 22.41
N GLY A 257 8.89 -25.39 21.41
CA GLY A 257 7.47 -25.69 21.58
C GLY A 257 6.66 -24.48 22.05
N SER A 258 7.05 -23.27 21.63
CA SER A 258 6.43 -22.03 22.11
C SER A 258 5.00 -21.89 21.59
N LYS A 259 4.06 -21.52 22.48
CA LYS A 259 2.68 -21.16 22.12
C LYS A 259 2.60 -19.96 21.17
N LEU A 260 3.66 -19.15 21.09
CA LEU A 260 3.75 -17.99 20.19
C LEU A 260 3.95 -18.38 18.72
N LEU A 261 4.36 -19.62 18.43
CA LEU A 261 4.58 -20.08 17.06
C LEU A 261 3.29 -19.97 16.22
N ASN A 262 2.15 -20.40 16.78
CA ASN A 262 0.87 -20.32 16.08
C ASN A 262 0.47 -18.87 15.80
N LYS A 263 0.72 -17.95 16.75
CA LYS A 263 0.48 -16.50 16.55
C LYS A 263 1.36 -15.95 15.44
N LEU A 264 2.63 -16.35 15.41
CA LEU A 264 3.60 -15.93 14.40
C LEU A 264 3.20 -16.42 13.01
N ASP A 265 2.83 -17.70 12.86
CA ASP A 265 2.42 -18.26 11.57
C ASP A 265 1.16 -17.57 11.02
N VAL A 266 0.17 -17.30 11.89
CA VAL A 266 -1.03 -16.53 11.51
C VAL A 266 -0.64 -15.11 11.07
N ALA A 267 0.22 -14.44 11.82
CA ALA A 267 0.64 -13.07 11.51
C ALA A 267 1.45 -12.99 10.21
N ILE A 268 2.32 -13.97 9.93
CA ILE A 268 3.04 -14.11 8.67
C ILE A 268 2.07 -14.33 7.50
N GLY A 269 1.05 -15.16 7.68
CA GLY A 269 0.03 -15.43 6.67
C GLY A 269 -0.70 -14.15 6.22
N ARG A 270 -0.99 -13.26 7.17
CA ARG A 270 -1.71 -11.99 6.96
C ARG A 270 -0.86 -10.82 6.45
N LEU A 271 0.46 -10.99 6.31
CA LEU A 271 1.32 -9.90 5.84
C LEU A 271 0.96 -9.50 4.40
N PHE A 272 0.54 -8.25 4.24
CA PHE A 272 0.17 -7.66 2.95
C PHE A 272 -0.95 -8.41 2.19
N GLU A 273 -1.80 -9.14 2.92
CA GLU A 273 -2.96 -9.83 2.36
C GLU A 273 -3.86 -8.84 1.59
N GLY A 274 -4.11 -7.67 2.16
CA GLY A 274 -4.98 -6.66 1.58
C GLY A 274 -4.53 -6.17 0.21
N VAL A 275 -3.28 -5.73 0.12
CA VAL A 275 -2.71 -5.21 -1.13
C VAL A 275 -2.56 -6.33 -2.17
N LEU A 276 -2.13 -7.52 -1.77
CA LEU A 276 -1.85 -8.62 -2.69
C LEU A 276 -3.12 -9.25 -3.28
N ASP A 277 -4.23 -9.27 -2.54
CA ASP A 277 -5.49 -9.87 -3.02
C ASP A 277 -6.29 -8.93 -3.96
N ARG A 278 -5.92 -7.65 -4.03
CA ARG A 278 -6.60 -6.63 -4.85
C ARG A 278 -6.14 -6.54 -6.30
N VAL A 279 -5.16 -7.36 -6.71
CA VAL A 279 -4.50 -7.25 -8.02
C VAL A 279 -4.49 -8.57 -8.77
#